data_AF-A0A3L6RQL2-F1
#
_entry.id   AF-A0A3L6RQL2-F1
#
_cell.length_a   1.000
_cell.length_b   1.000
_cell.length_c   1.000
_cell.angle_alpha   90.00
_cell.angle_beta   90.00
_cell.angle_gamma   90.00
#
_symmetry.space_group_name_H-M   'P 1'
#
loop_
_entity.id
_entity.type
_entity.pdbx_description
1 polymer ?
#
loop_
_entity_poly.entity_id
_entity_poly.type
_entity_poly.pdbx_seq_one_letter_code
_entity_poly.pdbx_strand_id
1 'polypeptide(L)'
;MDRHGPRYQYGCSMIEQDQLFQNKQELKDTVSRWAVTSLREVFVKVSSPSKYNVKCSAPGCAFYVHAYKPKNEIHWIASIVQNHSCMLQNLGRMHRNLTASLVANEQYSEIIEERDLDCSFIQRAIRRQFKYEITYQKAWRAKQIALEKRWGSYEASYCNLSRVLEILKERNPGTMELLNDSLDYVTVLTHTLRRATMSCPFSVPGCPRKLGQFTAARNG
;
A
#
# COMPACT_ATOMS: atom_id res chain seq x y z
N MET A 1 -29.87 16.39 -18.05
CA MET A 1 -28.48 15.92 -18.22
C MET A 1 -27.94 15.59 -16.84
N ASP A 2 -28.17 14.35 -16.43
CA ASP A 2 -27.93 13.84 -15.08
C ASP A 2 -26.44 13.70 -14.81
N ARG A 3 -25.90 14.57 -13.94
CA ARG A 3 -24.56 14.44 -13.37
C ARG A 3 -24.61 13.48 -12.17
N HIS A 4 -24.72 12.19 -12.45
CA HIS A 4 -24.35 11.17 -11.46
C HIS A 4 -22.84 10.94 -11.51
N GLY A 5 -22.09 11.82 -10.84
CA GLY A 5 -20.76 11.44 -10.38
C GLY A 5 -20.90 10.38 -9.28
N PRO A 6 -19.98 9.40 -9.15
CA PRO A 6 -20.05 8.45 -8.05
C PRO A 6 -19.86 9.22 -6.74
N ARG A 7 -20.91 9.23 -5.92
CA ARG A 7 -20.96 9.88 -4.62
C ARG A 7 -20.20 9.03 -3.60
N TYR A 8 -18.87 8.96 -3.73
CA TYR A 8 -18.02 8.51 -2.64
C TYR A 8 -18.05 9.60 -1.56
N GLN A 9 -19.09 9.59 -0.74
CA GLN A 9 -19.15 10.41 0.46
C GLN A 9 -18.13 9.85 1.45
N TYR A 10 -16.98 10.50 1.54
CA TYR A 10 -16.02 10.35 2.65
C TYR A 10 -16.57 11.01 3.94
N GLY A 11 -17.85 10.75 4.25
CA GLY A 11 -18.44 11.05 5.54
C GLY A 11 -17.98 10.02 6.58
N CYS A 12 -18.13 10.35 7.86
CA CYS A 12 -17.94 9.45 9.00
C CYS A 12 -19.02 8.34 9.01
N SER A 13 -19.14 7.61 7.92
CA SER A 13 -20.19 6.61 7.71
C SER A 13 -19.74 5.31 8.34
N MET A 14 -20.47 4.89 9.37
CA MET A 14 -20.44 3.53 9.88
C MET A 14 -20.53 2.55 8.72
N ILE A 15 -19.74 1.46 8.74
CA ILE A 15 -19.89 0.41 7.73
C ILE A 15 -21.30 -0.16 7.85
N GLU A 16 -22.02 -0.21 6.75
CA GLU A 16 -23.39 -0.71 6.72
C GLU A 16 -23.41 -2.17 6.29
N GLN A 17 -24.42 -2.91 6.77
CA GLN A 17 -24.66 -4.25 6.28
C GLN A 17 -25.00 -4.20 4.79
N ASP A 18 -24.47 -5.16 4.02
CA ASP A 18 -24.60 -5.27 2.57
C ASP A 18 -23.92 -4.15 1.77
N GLN A 19 -23.10 -3.32 2.42
CA GLN A 19 -22.26 -2.34 1.74
C GLN A 19 -21.25 -3.03 0.79
N LEU A 20 -21.19 -2.51 -0.43
CA LEU A 20 -20.28 -2.98 -1.48
C LEU A 20 -18.97 -2.19 -1.48
N PHE A 21 -17.87 -2.90 -1.72
CA PHE A 21 -16.53 -2.34 -1.87
C PHE A 21 -15.91 -2.84 -3.17
N GLN A 22 -15.18 -1.98 -3.88
CA GLN A 22 -14.55 -2.32 -5.16
C GLN A 22 -13.47 -3.38 -4.99
N ASN A 23 -12.74 -3.33 -3.88
CA ASN A 23 -11.70 -4.30 -3.58
C ASN A 23 -11.50 -4.47 -2.07
N LYS A 24 -10.75 -5.51 -1.71
CA LYS A 24 -10.46 -5.84 -0.31
C LYS A 24 -9.71 -4.71 0.41
N GLN A 25 -8.90 -3.93 -0.30
CA GLN A 25 -8.09 -2.89 0.31
C GLN A 25 -8.95 -1.70 0.72
N GLU A 26 -9.92 -1.31 -0.11
CA GLU A 26 -10.92 -0.29 0.22
C GLU A 26 -11.74 -0.67 1.46
N LEU A 27 -12.18 -1.93 1.54
CA LEU A 27 -12.85 -2.47 2.73
C LEU A 27 -11.97 -2.35 3.99
N LYS A 28 -10.70 -2.75 3.90
CA LYS A 28 -9.74 -2.63 5.02
C LYS A 28 -9.55 -1.19 5.44
N ASP A 29 -9.36 -0.28 4.50
CA ASP A 29 -9.12 1.13 4.76
C ASP A 29 -10.37 1.79 5.37
N THR A 30 -11.57 1.40 4.94
CA THR A 30 -12.84 1.85 5.54
C THR A 30 -12.99 1.37 6.98
N VAL A 31 -12.75 0.07 7.25
CA VAL A 31 -12.76 -0.48 8.62
C VAL A 31 -11.73 0.23 9.50
N SER A 32 -10.52 0.45 8.97
CA SER A 32 -9.45 1.18 9.67
C SER A 32 -9.85 2.61 10.00
N ARG A 33 -10.42 3.33 9.03
CA ARG A 33 -10.88 4.72 9.20
C ARG A 33 -11.95 4.79 10.29
N TRP A 34 -12.96 3.94 10.19
CA TRP A 34 -14.04 3.88 11.16
C TRP A 34 -13.56 3.54 12.57
N ALA A 35 -12.59 2.63 12.72
CA ALA A 35 -12.01 2.30 14.02
C ALA A 35 -11.34 3.52 14.66
N VAL A 36 -10.54 4.26 13.88
CA VAL A 36 -9.88 5.49 14.32
C VAL A 36 -10.90 6.57 14.71
N THR A 37 -11.93 6.81 13.88
CA THR A 37 -12.92 7.87 14.14
C THR A 37 -13.89 7.53 15.27
N SER A 38 -14.13 6.25 15.52
CA SER A 38 -14.99 5.78 16.62
C SER A 38 -14.27 5.61 17.96
N LEU A 39 -12.97 5.96 18.02
CA LEU A 39 -12.13 5.82 19.22
C LEU A 39 -12.12 4.39 19.77
N ARG A 40 -12.06 3.40 18.86
CA ARG A 40 -12.08 1.98 19.21
C ARG A 40 -11.08 1.23 18.36
N GLU A 41 -10.31 0.36 19.02
CA GLU A 41 -9.42 -0.53 18.29
C GLU A 41 -10.10 -1.84 17.89
N VAL A 42 -9.75 -2.27 16.69
CA VAL A 42 -10.18 -3.55 16.13
C VAL A 42 -8.99 -4.37 15.65
N PHE A 43 -9.16 -5.68 15.61
CA PHE A 43 -8.17 -6.60 15.08
C PHE A 43 -8.79 -7.55 14.06
N VAL A 44 -7.96 -7.97 13.11
CA VAL A 44 -8.35 -8.91 12.07
C VAL A 44 -8.34 -10.32 12.66
N LYS A 45 -9.50 -10.98 12.64
CA LYS A 45 -9.63 -12.40 13.03
C LYS A 45 -9.32 -13.33 11.86
N VAL A 46 -9.79 -13.00 10.66
CA VAL A 46 -9.58 -13.79 9.44
C VAL A 46 -9.31 -12.87 8.27
N SER A 47 -8.32 -13.20 7.45
CA SER A 47 -8.08 -12.51 6.18
C SER A 47 -7.56 -13.50 5.15
N SER A 48 -8.43 -13.87 4.20
CA SER A 48 -8.12 -14.75 3.06
C SER A 48 -8.47 -14.05 1.74
N PRO A 49 -8.13 -14.61 0.56
CA PRO A 49 -8.51 -14.00 -0.72
C PRO A 49 -10.01 -13.78 -0.92
N SER A 50 -10.87 -14.49 -0.17
CA SER A 50 -12.34 -14.42 -0.30
C SER A 50 -13.08 -14.03 0.98
N LYS A 51 -12.40 -13.93 2.13
CA LYS A 51 -13.03 -13.60 3.43
C LYS A 51 -12.21 -12.57 4.20
N TYR A 52 -12.89 -11.71 4.95
CA TYR A 52 -12.30 -10.73 5.83
C TYR A 52 -13.18 -10.50 7.06
N ASN A 53 -12.67 -10.87 8.23
CA ASN A 53 -13.42 -10.83 9.48
C ASN A 53 -12.65 -9.99 10.50
N VAL A 54 -13.36 -9.08 11.16
CA VAL A 54 -12.79 -8.13 12.12
C VAL A 54 -13.59 -8.15 13.42
N LYS A 55 -12.88 -8.02 14.55
CA LYS A 55 -13.47 -7.95 15.89
C LYS A 55 -12.92 -6.74 16.66
N CYS A 56 -13.68 -6.26 17.63
CA CYS A 56 -13.19 -5.25 18.55
C CYS A 56 -12.17 -5.84 19.54
N SER A 57 -11.16 -5.06 19.89
CA SER A 57 -10.14 -5.42 20.87
C SER A 57 -10.65 -5.42 22.32
N ALA A 58 -11.78 -4.76 22.61
CA ALA A 58 -12.35 -4.75 23.96
C ALA A 58 -12.84 -6.15 24.37
N PRO A 59 -12.45 -6.64 25.58
CA PRO A 59 -12.94 -7.91 26.10
C PRO A 59 -14.47 -7.96 26.15
N GLY A 60 -15.06 -9.06 25.69
CA GLY A 60 -16.51 -9.27 25.71
C GLY A 60 -17.32 -8.40 24.74
N CYS A 61 -16.68 -7.60 23.89
CA CYS A 61 -17.40 -6.77 22.91
C CYS A 61 -18.04 -7.62 21.80
N ALA A 62 -19.31 -7.36 21.51
CA ALA A 62 -20.07 -8.05 20.46
C ALA A 62 -19.75 -7.55 19.04
N PHE A 63 -18.95 -6.49 18.89
CA PHE A 63 -18.65 -5.92 17.58
C PHE A 63 -17.93 -6.93 16.68
N TYR A 64 -18.47 -7.07 15.48
CA TYR A 64 -17.98 -8.00 14.48
C TYR A 64 -18.35 -7.54 13.08
N VAL A 65 -17.39 -7.58 12.17
CA VAL A 65 -17.63 -7.40 10.73
C VAL A 65 -17.23 -8.69 10.03
N HIS A 66 -18.15 -9.23 9.24
CA HIS A 66 -17.88 -10.30 8.28
C HIS A 66 -18.08 -9.77 6.88
N ALA A 67 -17.02 -9.83 6.09
CA ALA A 67 -17.06 -9.50 4.69
C ALA A 67 -16.50 -10.64 3.84
N TYR A 68 -17.07 -10.80 2.65
CA TYR A 68 -16.63 -11.83 1.72
C TYR A 68 -16.71 -11.33 0.27
N LYS A 69 -16.00 -12.04 -0.60
CA LYS A 69 -16.09 -11.87 -2.05
C LYS A 69 -16.88 -13.06 -2.63
N PRO A 70 -18.06 -12.84 -3.21
CA PRO A 70 -18.81 -13.90 -3.88
C PRO A 70 -18.02 -14.53 -5.03
N LYS A 71 -18.30 -15.79 -5.35
CA LYS A 71 -17.72 -16.44 -6.52
C LYS A 71 -18.27 -15.75 -7.77
N ASN A 72 -17.39 -15.42 -8.71
CA ASN A 72 -17.70 -14.76 -9.99
C ASN A 72 -18.13 -13.28 -9.88
N GLU A 73 -18.02 -12.66 -8.71
CA GLU A 73 -18.23 -11.22 -8.57
C GLU A 73 -16.91 -10.46 -8.42
N ILE A 74 -16.94 -9.18 -8.76
CA ILE A 74 -15.77 -8.28 -8.62
C ILE A 74 -15.75 -7.61 -7.23
N HIS A 75 -16.93 -7.29 -6.69
CA HIS A 75 -17.09 -6.52 -5.45
C HIS A 75 -16.95 -7.39 -4.20
N TRP A 76 -16.59 -6.74 -3.10
CA TRP A 76 -16.62 -7.28 -1.74
C TRP A 76 -17.87 -6.79 -1.03
N ILE A 77 -18.47 -7.64 -0.18
CA ILE A 77 -19.72 -7.34 0.52
C ILE A 77 -19.50 -7.44 2.02
N ALA A 78 -19.87 -6.41 2.78
CA ALA A 78 -19.93 -6.45 4.24
C ALA A 78 -21.24 -7.10 4.72
N SER A 79 -21.31 -8.42 4.60
CA SER A 79 -22.53 -9.20 4.87
C SER A 79 -23.07 -9.18 6.31
N ILE A 80 -22.20 -9.01 7.31
CA ILE A 80 -22.62 -8.94 8.71
C ILE A 80 -21.86 -7.79 9.35
N VAL A 81 -22.60 -6.86 9.95
CA VAL A 81 -22.05 -5.79 10.76
C VAL A 81 -22.79 -5.78 12.09
N GLN A 82 -22.10 -6.15 13.16
CA GLN A 82 -22.63 -6.12 14.52
C GLN A 82 -22.11 -4.88 15.24
N ASN A 83 -22.98 -4.20 15.98
CA ASN A 83 -22.63 -3.00 16.73
C ASN A 83 -21.75 -3.32 17.94
N HIS A 84 -21.06 -2.28 18.42
CA HIS A 84 -20.34 -2.37 19.68
C HIS A 84 -21.28 -2.43 20.88
N SER A 85 -20.98 -3.34 21.79
CA SER A 85 -21.50 -3.33 23.17
C SER A 85 -20.55 -2.66 24.17
N CYS A 86 -19.34 -2.26 23.75
CA CYS A 86 -18.35 -1.66 24.64
C CYS A 86 -18.46 -0.13 24.68
N MET A 87 -18.11 0.43 25.84
CA MET A 87 -17.87 1.87 25.97
C MET A 87 -16.63 2.29 25.18
N LEU A 88 -16.44 3.60 25.05
CA LEU A 88 -15.24 4.16 24.42
C LEU A 88 -14.00 3.76 25.23
N GLN A 89 -12.92 3.45 24.52
CA GLN A 89 -11.66 3.03 25.15
C GLN A 89 -10.79 4.26 25.41
N ASN A 90 -10.05 4.26 26.52
CA ASN A 90 -8.99 5.24 26.74
C ASN A 90 -7.77 4.83 25.91
N LEU A 91 -7.74 5.29 24.66
CA LEU A 91 -6.67 4.97 23.71
C LEU A 91 -5.44 5.86 23.97
N GLY A 92 -4.26 5.29 23.75
CA GLY A 92 -3.00 6.03 23.88
C GLY A 92 -2.80 7.07 22.76
N ARG A 93 -1.61 7.67 22.73
CA ARG A 93 -1.24 8.67 21.71
C ARG A 93 -1.19 8.12 20.28
N MET A 94 -1.06 6.80 20.13
CA MET A 94 -1.01 6.12 18.85
C MET A 94 -2.21 5.18 18.71
N HIS A 95 -2.77 5.10 17.51
CA HIS A 95 -3.90 4.21 17.21
C HIS A 95 -3.47 3.05 16.33
N ARG A 96 -3.76 1.81 16.73
CA ARG A 96 -3.33 0.59 16.01
C ARG A 96 -3.91 0.52 14.59
N ASN A 97 -5.16 0.92 14.41
CA ASN A 97 -5.85 0.88 13.11
C ASN A 97 -5.54 2.07 12.18
N LEU A 98 -4.72 3.03 12.63
CA LEU A 98 -4.20 4.09 11.77
C LEU A 98 -3.03 3.51 10.94
N THR A 99 -3.38 2.80 9.87
CA THR A 99 -2.44 2.08 9.00
C THR A 99 -1.75 3.01 8.01
N ALA A 100 -0.61 2.59 7.45
CA ALA A 100 0.06 3.36 6.41
C ALA A 100 -0.80 3.53 5.15
N SER A 101 -1.61 2.53 4.80
CA SER A 101 -2.56 2.60 3.68
C SER A 101 -3.64 3.65 3.91
N LEU A 102 -4.22 3.69 5.12
CA LEU A 102 -5.18 4.72 5.48
C LEU A 102 -4.54 6.11 5.36
N VAL A 103 -3.37 6.31 6.00
CA VAL A 103 -2.63 7.59 5.92
C VAL A 103 -2.33 7.99 4.48
N ALA A 104 -1.94 7.04 3.62
CA ALA A 104 -1.67 7.27 2.21
C ALA A 104 -2.91 7.76 1.46
N ASN A 105 -4.09 7.22 1.77
CA ASN A 105 -5.34 7.66 1.16
C ASN A 105 -5.78 9.04 1.69
N GLU A 106 -5.59 9.32 2.99
CA GLU A 106 -5.95 10.64 3.59
C GLU A 106 -5.10 11.78 3.04
N GLN A 107 -3.81 11.51 2.81
CA GLN A 107 -2.84 12.51 2.36
C GLN A 107 -2.54 12.38 0.86
N TYR A 108 -3.38 11.65 0.12
CA TYR A 108 -3.10 11.29 -1.27
C TYR A 108 -2.91 12.52 -2.16
N SER A 109 -3.83 13.50 -2.10
CA SER A 109 -3.74 14.72 -2.92
C SER A 109 -2.43 15.47 -2.67
N GLU A 110 -2.12 15.74 -1.40
CA GLU A 110 -0.92 16.48 -0.99
C GLU A 110 0.38 15.79 -1.45
N ILE A 111 0.46 14.46 -1.28
CA ILE A 111 1.64 13.70 -1.67
C ILE A 111 1.84 13.67 -3.20
N ILE A 112 0.74 13.65 -3.97
CA ILE A 112 0.82 13.62 -5.43
C ILE A 112 1.12 15.00 -6.02
N GLU A 113 0.62 16.06 -5.39
CA GLU A 113 0.92 17.45 -5.77
C GLU A 113 2.38 17.79 -5.49
N GLU A 114 2.91 17.41 -4.33
CA GLU A 114 4.31 17.66 -3.94
C GLU A 114 5.05 16.34 -3.66
N ARG A 115 5.84 15.86 -4.63
CA ARG A 115 6.58 14.59 -4.46
C ARG A 115 7.67 14.65 -3.40
N ASP A 116 8.24 15.82 -3.18
CA ASP A 116 9.31 16.03 -2.20
C ASP A 116 8.76 16.34 -0.80
N LEU A 117 7.43 16.25 -0.62
CA LEU A 117 6.74 16.48 0.65
C LEU A 117 7.39 15.71 1.80
N ASP A 118 7.81 16.42 2.83
CA ASP A 118 8.52 15.79 3.94
C ASP A 118 7.59 14.89 4.77
N CYS A 119 8.12 13.80 5.30
CA CYS A 119 7.38 12.89 6.16
C CYS A 119 6.94 13.58 7.46
N SER A 120 7.68 14.58 7.96
CA SER A 120 7.28 15.38 9.11
C SER A 120 5.98 16.16 8.85
N PHE A 121 5.75 16.61 7.62
CA PHE A 121 4.50 17.24 7.21
C PHE A 121 3.33 16.26 7.34
N ILE A 122 3.49 15.03 6.83
CA ILE A 122 2.49 13.97 6.92
C ILE A 122 2.16 13.66 8.39
N GLN A 123 3.18 13.55 9.26
CA GLN A 123 2.97 13.34 10.70
C GLN A 123 2.13 14.46 11.32
N ARG A 124 2.44 15.72 11.01
CA ARG A 124 1.71 16.89 11.51
C ARG A 124 0.29 16.96 10.95
N ALA A 125 0.07 16.63 9.68
CA ALA A 125 -1.25 16.59 9.07
C ALA A 125 -2.16 15.55 9.77
N ILE A 126 -1.64 14.33 9.97
CA ILE A 126 -2.37 13.25 10.65
C ILE A 126 -2.65 13.60 12.12
N ARG A 127 -1.68 14.19 12.83
CA ARG A 127 -1.92 14.67 14.20
C ARG A 127 -3.00 15.75 14.26
N ARG A 128 -3.06 16.66 13.29
CA ARG A 128 -4.12 17.68 13.21
C ARG A 128 -5.48 17.06 12.97
N GLN A 129 -5.57 16.11 12.04
CA GLN A 129 -6.82 15.48 11.58
C GLN A 129 -7.39 14.49 12.60
N PHE A 130 -6.59 13.52 13.05
CA PHE A 130 -7.07 12.40 13.88
C PHE A 130 -6.71 12.52 15.36
N LYS A 131 -5.93 13.53 15.75
CA LYS A 131 -5.40 13.70 17.12
C LYS A 131 -4.51 12.55 17.62
N TYR A 132 -4.05 11.69 16.71
CA TYR A 132 -3.09 10.62 16.97
C TYR A 132 -1.72 10.92 16.37
N GLU A 133 -0.69 10.35 16.98
CA GLU A 133 0.69 10.40 16.49
C GLU A 133 1.01 9.16 15.64
N ILE A 134 1.83 9.34 14.61
CA ILE A 134 2.38 8.26 13.79
C ILE A 134 3.91 8.35 13.76
N THR A 135 4.57 7.20 13.60
CA THR A 135 6.02 7.16 13.45
C THR A 135 6.45 7.70 12.09
N TYR A 136 7.70 8.19 12.01
CA TYR A 136 8.30 8.62 10.74
C TYR A 136 8.26 7.51 9.69
N GLN A 137 8.61 6.28 10.08
CA GLN A 137 8.57 5.12 9.17
C GLN A 137 7.17 4.87 8.61
N LYS A 138 6.11 5.08 9.40
CA LYS A 138 4.73 4.93 8.93
C LYS A 138 4.37 6.03 7.93
N ALA A 139 4.77 7.28 8.20
CA ALA A 139 4.59 8.39 7.27
C ALA A 139 5.34 8.16 5.94
N TRP A 140 6.60 7.73 6.02
CA TRP A 140 7.39 7.37 4.84
C TRP A 140 6.73 6.24 4.04
N ARG A 141 6.25 5.17 4.70
CA ARG A 141 5.57 4.09 3.98
C ARG A 141 4.27 4.55 3.34
N ALA A 142 3.51 5.43 4.01
CA ALA A 142 2.30 6.01 3.45
C ALA A 142 2.59 6.84 2.18
N LYS A 143 3.66 7.65 2.23
CA LYS A 143 4.17 8.37 1.06
C LYS A 143 4.44 7.42 -0.11
N GLN A 144 5.23 6.37 0.13
CA GLN A 144 5.53 5.38 -0.91
C GLN A 144 4.27 4.72 -1.49
N ILE A 145 3.30 4.32 -0.65
CA ILE A 145 2.03 3.73 -1.11
C ILE A 145 1.28 4.70 -2.03
N ALA A 146 1.22 5.99 -1.69
CA ALA A 146 0.55 6.98 -2.52
C ALA A 146 1.27 7.19 -3.87
N LEU A 147 2.61 7.31 -3.87
CA LEU A 147 3.40 7.43 -5.09
C LEU A 147 3.24 6.18 -5.98
N GLU A 148 3.36 4.98 -5.41
CA GLU A 148 3.18 3.68 -6.10
C GLU A 148 1.78 3.59 -6.73
N LYS A 149 0.74 4.08 -6.04
CA LYS A 149 -0.64 4.10 -6.54
C LYS A 149 -0.81 5.00 -7.77
N ARG A 150 -0.01 6.06 -7.93
CA ARG A 150 -0.08 6.99 -9.08
C ARG A 150 0.84 6.61 -10.24
N TRP A 151 2.08 6.25 -9.95
CA TRP A 151 3.13 6.04 -10.96
C TRP A 151 3.51 4.57 -11.16
N GLY A 152 2.91 3.65 -10.40
CA GLY A 152 3.31 2.26 -10.37
C GLY A 152 4.49 2.03 -9.44
N SER A 153 4.81 0.76 -9.21
CA SER A 153 5.91 0.41 -8.33
C SER A 153 7.27 0.67 -8.99
N TYR A 154 8.28 0.88 -8.14
CA TYR A 154 9.65 0.98 -8.60
C TYR A 154 10.08 -0.30 -9.32
N GLU A 155 9.71 -1.49 -8.81
CA GLU A 155 10.06 -2.75 -9.49
C GLU A 155 9.49 -2.83 -10.90
N ALA A 156 8.25 -2.39 -11.11
CA ALA A 156 7.64 -2.36 -12.44
C ALA A 156 8.43 -1.45 -13.41
N SER A 157 8.94 -0.32 -12.92
CA SER A 157 9.77 0.60 -13.71
C SER A 157 11.12 -0.03 -14.08
N TYR A 158 11.76 -0.76 -13.16
CA TYR A 158 13.02 -1.47 -13.43
C TYR A 158 12.84 -2.64 -14.41
N CYS A 159 11.76 -3.41 -14.30
CA CYS A 159 11.47 -4.48 -15.25
C CYS A 159 11.26 -3.95 -16.67
N ASN A 160 10.72 -2.74 -16.82
CA ASN A 160 10.52 -2.11 -18.12
C ASN A 160 11.79 -1.49 -18.71
N LEU A 161 12.81 -1.23 -17.89
CA LEU A 161 14.01 -0.50 -18.31
C LEU A 161 14.74 -1.19 -19.46
N SER A 162 14.95 -2.51 -19.37
CA SER A 162 15.66 -3.27 -20.42
C SER A 162 14.96 -3.15 -21.78
N ARG A 163 13.64 -3.27 -21.79
CA ARG A 163 12.82 -3.13 -23.00
C ARG A 163 12.88 -1.71 -23.57
N VAL A 164 12.86 -0.69 -22.69
CA VAL A 164 13.00 0.71 -23.11
C VAL A 164 14.37 0.95 -23.74
N LEU A 165 15.45 0.41 -23.15
CA LEU A 165 16.80 0.52 -23.69
C LEU A 165 16.95 -0.17 -25.05
N GLU A 166 16.34 -1.33 -25.25
CA GLU A 166 16.30 -2.02 -26.54
C GLU A 166 15.62 -1.16 -27.62
N ILE A 167 14.44 -0.61 -27.33
CA ILE A 167 13.71 0.27 -28.25
C ILE A 167 14.51 1.54 -28.56
N LEU A 168 15.19 2.12 -27.57
CA LEU A 168 16.04 3.28 -27.75
C LEU A 168 17.22 2.97 -28.67
N LYS A 169 17.85 1.80 -28.51
CA LYS A 169 18.94 1.32 -29.37
C LYS A 169 18.50 1.15 -30.82
N GLU A 170 17.32 0.58 -31.04
CA GLU A 170 16.78 0.34 -32.38
C GLU A 170 16.42 1.65 -33.10
N ARG A 171 15.84 2.62 -32.39
CA ARG A 171 15.32 3.85 -33.00
C ARG A 171 16.36 4.96 -33.12
N ASN A 172 17.31 5.02 -32.18
CA ASN A 172 18.32 6.08 -32.09
C ASN A 172 19.69 5.48 -31.70
N PRO A 173 20.38 4.79 -32.64
CA PRO A 173 21.63 4.09 -32.35
C PRO A 173 22.72 5.01 -31.75
N GLY A 174 22.81 6.27 -32.19
CA GLY A 174 23.76 7.25 -31.66
C GLY A 174 23.51 7.68 -30.21
N THR A 175 22.29 7.49 -29.67
CA THR A 175 22.00 7.75 -28.25
C THR A 175 22.60 6.66 -27.35
N MET A 176 22.73 5.42 -27.85
CA MET A 176 23.34 4.32 -27.09
C MET A 176 24.86 4.43 -27.02
N GLU A 177 25.49 5.05 -28.01
CA GLU A 177 26.93 5.34 -27.99
C GLU A 177 27.26 6.37 -26.89
N LEU A 178 26.46 7.43 -26.76
CA LEU A 178 26.56 8.42 -25.68
C LEU A 178 26.24 7.84 -24.29
N LEU A 179 25.26 6.91 -24.22
CA LEU A 179 24.95 6.21 -22.98
C LEU A 179 26.09 5.29 -22.57
N ASN A 180 26.71 4.57 -23.50
CA ASN A 180 27.85 3.69 -23.23
C ASN A 180 29.06 4.45 -22.68
N ASP A 181 29.37 5.65 -23.21
CA ASP A 181 30.42 6.52 -22.67
C ASP A 181 30.11 7.04 -21.24
N SER A 182 28.83 7.07 -20.85
CA SER A 182 28.38 7.40 -19.48
C SER A 182 28.16 6.19 -18.57
N LEU A 183 28.21 4.96 -19.11
CA LEU A 183 27.84 3.72 -18.42
C LEU A 183 28.98 3.06 -17.63
N ASP A 184 30.18 3.65 -17.67
CA ASP A 184 31.24 3.37 -16.68
C ASP A 184 30.77 3.71 -15.24
N TYR A 185 29.75 4.56 -15.09
CA TYR A 185 29.14 4.89 -13.79
C TYR A 185 28.00 3.94 -13.37
N VAL A 186 27.24 3.38 -14.32
CA VAL A 186 26.04 2.56 -14.04
C VAL A 186 26.41 1.12 -13.67
N THR A 187 27.52 0.61 -14.20
CA THR A 187 28.03 -0.74 -13.84
C THR A 187 28.46 -0.80 -12.36
N VAL A 188 28.98 0.32 -11.83
CA VAL A 188 29.31 0.46 -10.40
C VAL A 188 28.05 0.54 -9.54
N LEU A 189 27.03 1.28 -9.98
CA LEU A 189 25.75 1.42 -9.26
C LEU A 189 24.92 0.12 -9.25
N THR A 190 24.88 -0.63 -10.35
CA THR A 190 24.17 -1.92 -10.38
C THR A 190 24.86 -2.98 -9.51
N HIS A 191 26.18 -2.96 -9.38
CA HIS A 191 26.93 -3.87 -8.51
C HIS A 191 26.85 -3.46 -7.01
N THR A 192 26.81 -2.17 -6.70
CA THR A 192 26.55 -1.67 -5.33
C THR A 192 25.09 -1.86 -4.90
N LEU A 193 24.13 -1.69 -5.80
CA LEU A 193 22.71 -1.97 -5.53
C LEU A 193 22.45 -3.48 -5.35
N ARG A 194 23.11 -4.37 -6.10
CA ARG A 194 23.08 -5.83 -5.84
C ARG A 194 23.62 -6.18 -4.45
N ARG A 195 24.70 -5.52 -3.99
CA ARG A 195 25.21 -5.69 -2.63
C ARG A 195 24.26 -5.14 -1.56
N ALA A 196 23.60 -4.01 -1.81
CA ALA A 196 22.62 -3.42 -0.88
C ALA A 196 21.33 -4.27 -0.76
N THR A 197 20.92 -4.98 -1.83
CA THR A 197 19.80 -5.93 -1.75
C THR A 197 20.15 -7.21 -0.99
N MET A 198 21.43 -7.59 -0.92
CA MET A 198 21.92 -8.76 -0.17
C MET A 198 22.16 -8.46 1.32
N SER A 199 22.21 -7.18 1.71
CA SER A 199 22.28 -6.72 3.10
C SER A 199 20.95 -6.13 3.61
N CYS A 200 19.86 -6.30 2.85
CA CYS A 200 18.53 -5.94 3.31
C CYS A 200 18.04 -7.01 4.29
N PRO A 201 17.76 -6.70 5.58
CA PRO A 201 17.39 -7.71 6.57
C PRO A 201 15.97 -8.28 6.39
N PHE A 202 15.27 -7.89 5.31
CA PHE A 202 13.91 -8.33 5.03
C PHE A 202 13.86 -9.25 3.81
N SER A 203 13.88 -10.55 4.09
CA SER A 203 13.48 -11.60 3.16
C SER A 203 12.01 -11.42 2.78
N VAL A 204 11.75 -10.91 1.57
CA VAL A 204 10.39 -10.80 1.02
C VAL A 204 10.01 -12.13 0.36
N PRO A 205 8.89 -12.79 0.73
CA PRO A 205 8.45 -14.01 0.06
C PRO A 205 7.98 -13.68 -1.36
N GLY A 206 8.55 -14.35 -2.37
CA GLY A 206 8.22 -14.15 -3.79
C GLY A 206 9.42 -13.91 -4.71
N CYS A 207 10.63 -13.82 -4.18
CA CYS A 207 11.85 -13.76 -5.00
C CYS A 207 12.02 -15.07 -5.79
N PRO A 208 12.05 -15.04 -7.15
CA PRO A 208 12.35 -16.23 -7.93
C PRO A 208 13.81 -16.63 -7.68
N ARG A 209 14.01 -17.67 -6.86
CA ARG A 209 15.32 -18.31 -6.72
C ARG A 209 15.66 -19.02 -8.02
N LYS A 210 16.86 -18.68 -8.52
CA LYS A 210 17.71 -19.42 -9.47
C LYS A 210 17.16 -19.57 -10.90
N LEU A 211 17.79 -18.86 -11.84
CA LEU A 211 18.09 -19.47 -13.14
C LEU A 211 19.53 -19.99 -13.09
N GLY A 212 19.65 -21.27 -13.46
CA GLY A 212 20.86 -22.06 -13.42
C GLY A 212 21.93 -21.57 -14.39
N GLN A 213 23.16 -21.91 -14.02
CA GLN A 213 24.36 -21.80 -14.84
C GLN A 213 24.15 -22.65 -16.09
N PHE A 214 24.11 -21.99 -17.25
CA PHE A 214 24.32 -22.65 -18.53
C PHE A 214 25.82 -22.95 -18.67
N THR A 215 26.07 -24.23 -18.95
CA THR A 215 27.28 -24.86 -19.46
C THR A 215 28.24 -23.95 -20.24
N ALA A 216 29.52 -23.98 -19.86
CA ALA A 216 30.63 -23.68 -20.76
C ALA A 216 31.60 -24.86 -20.73
N ALA A 217 31.56 -25.65 -21.80
CA ALA A 217 32.66 -26.51 -22.19
C ALA A 217 33.91 -25.64 -22.44
N ARG A 218 35.06 -26.06 -21.92
CA ARG A 218 36.36 -25.70 -22.49
C ARG A 218 37.26 -26.93 -22.49
N ASN A 219 37.71 -27.25 -23.70
CA ASN A 219 38.81 -28.13 -24.02
C ASN A 219 40.11 -27.66 -23.32
N GLY A 220 40.97 -28.61 -22.98
CA GLY A 220 42.30 -28.40 -22.41
C GLY A 220 42.63 -29.49 -21.42
#